data_AF-A0A6M2D9N1-F1
#
_entry.id   AF-A0A6M2D9N1-F1
#
_cell.length_a   1.000
_cell.length_b   1.000
_cell.length_c   1.000
_cell.angle_alpha   90.00
_cell.angle_beta   90.00
_cell.angle_gamma   90.00
#
_symmetry.space_group_name_H-M   'P 1'
#
loop_
_entity.id
_entity.type
_entity.pdbx_description
1 polymer ?
#
loop_
_entity_poly.entity_id
_entity_poly.type
_entity_poly.pdbx_seq_one_letter_code
_entity_poly.pdbx_strand_id
1 'polypeptide(L)'
;MLFGAITYNIFVIQFLFPVTWGLYAASVAIGVGAAMIWTGQGNFLTINSDSTTMSRNSGIFWAMLQCSLIWGNIFVYFQFQGQEQIDRQSRLTVYGALTGIGIL
;
A
#
# COMPACT_ATOMS: atom_id res chain seq x y z
N MET A 1 -1.52 -4.31 12.43
CA MET A 1 -0.59 -3.48 11.63
C MET A 1 0.26 -4.36 10.70
N LEU A 2 1.19 -5.15 11.26
CA LEU A 2 2.13 -5.98 10.50
C LEU A 2 1.46 -6.97 9.54
N PHE A 3 0.46 -7.72 10.01
CA PHE A 3 -0.29 -8.65 9.15
C PHE A 3 -0.92 -7.95 7.94
N GLY A 4 -1.54 -6.79 8.16
CA GLY A 4 -2.06 -5.96 7.08
C GLY A 4 -0.97 -5.58 6.09
N ALA A 5 0.16 -5.05 6.57
CA ALA A 5 1.29 -4.68 5.71
C ALA A 5 1.80 -5.86 4.86
N ILE A 6 1.90 -7.06 5.43
CA ILE A 6 2.28 -8.28 4.70
C ILE A 6 1.29 -8.56 3.56
N THR A 7 -0.01 -8.50 3.81
CA THR A 7 -1.02 -8.75 2.76
C THR A 7 -1.02 -7.70 1.65
N TYR A 8 -0.75 -6.43 1.98
CA TYR A 8 -0.53 -5.37 0.98
C TYR A 8 0.69 -5.69 0.11
N ASN A 9 1.78 -6.13 0.72
CA ASN A 9 2.99 -6.45 -0.03
C ASN A 9 2.83 -7.71 -0.91
N ILE A 10 2.12 -8.74 -0.43
CA ILE A 10 1.76 -9.92 -1.23
C ILE A 10 0.98 -9.52 -2.48
N PHE A 11 0.03 -8.58 -2.34
CA PHE A 11 -0.73 -8.06 -3.47
C PHE A 11 0.16 -7.34 -4.50
N VAL A 12 1.14 -6.55 -4.06
CA VAL A 12 2.11 -5.89 -4.95
C VAL A 12 3.01 -6.91 -5.65
N ILE A 13 3.53 -7.91 -4.91
CA ILE A 13 4.36 -9.00 -5.44
C ILE A 13 3.65 -9.77 -6.55
N GLN A 14 2.33 -9.95 -6.45
CA GLN A 14 1.57 -10.68 -7.45
C GLN A 14 1.65 -10.08 -8.85
N PHE A 15 1.92 -8.78 -8.98
CA PHE A 15 2.12 -8.15 -10.28
C PHE A 15 3.48 -8.48 -10.92
N LEU A 16 4.45 -9.01 -10.18
CA LEU A 16 5.68 -9.55 -10.77
C LEU A 16 5.40 -10.81 -11.62
N PHE A 17 4.47 -11.65 -11.14
CA PHE A 17 4.02 -12.88 -11.77
C PHE A 17 2.52 -12.82 -12.00
N PRO A 18 2.03 -12.12 -13.05
CA PRO A 18 0.61 -11.87 -13.24
C PRO A 18 -0.13 -13.15 -13.61
N VAL A 19 -0.60 -13.88 -12.61
CA VAL A 19 -1.46 -15.07 -12.76
C VAL A 19 -2.86 -14.75 -12.26
N THR A 20 -3.88 -15.06 -13.05
CA THR A 20 -5.27 -14.65 -12.76
C THR A 20 -5.78 -15.18 -11.42
N TRP A 21 -5.55 -16.47 -11.12
CA TRP A 21 -5.97 -17.05 -9.85
C TRP A 21 -5.24 -16.42 -8.65
N GLY A 22 -3.96 -16.11 -8.82
CA GLY A 22 -3.16 -15.49 -7.76
C GLY A 22 -3.59 -14.05 -7.50
N LEU A 23 -4.06 -13.33 -8.53
CA LEU A 23 -4.65 -11.99 -8.36
C LEU A 23 -5.92 -12.05 -7.52
N TYR A 24 -6.81 -13.01 -7.78
CA TYR A 24 -8.03 -13.18 -6.96
C TYR A 24 -7.69 -13.55 -5.52
N ALA A 25 -6.79 -14.51 -5.32
CA ALA A 25 -6.36 -14.91 -3.98
C ALA A 25 -5.71 -13.74 -3.21
N ALA A 26 -4.80 -13.00 -3.86
CA ALA A 26 -4.16 -11.84 -3.27
C ALA A 26 -5.16 -10.71 -2.97
N SER A 27 -6.18 -10.52 -3.82
CA SER A 27 -7.26 -9.53 -3.62
C SER A 27 -8.12 -9.86 -2.38
N VAL A 28 -8.41 -11.14 -2.15
CA VAL A 28 -9.10 -11.57 -0.92
C VAL A 28 -8.20 -11.32 0.30
N ALA A 29 -6.93 -11.69 0.22
CA ALA A 29 -5.97 -11.52 1.32
C ALA A 29 -5.78 -10.04 1.70
N ILE A 30 -5.58 -9.15 0.73
CA ILE A 30 -5.45 -7.71 0.98
C ILE A 30 -6.76 -7.12 1.51
N GLY A 31 -7.94 -7.58 1.07
CA GLY A 31 -9.22 -7.11 1.63
C GLY A 31 -9.33 -7.39 3.13
N VAL A 32 -8.97 -8.61 3.54
CA VAL A 32 -8.94 -9.02 4.95
C VAL A 32 -7.87 -8.25 5.74
N GLY A 33 -6.67 -8.08 5.17
CA GLY A 33 -5.61 -7.32 5.81
C GLY A 33 -5.88 -5.82 5.90
N ALA A 34 -6.57 -5.24 4.93
CA ALA A 34 -6.99 -3.85 4.92
C ALA A 34 -8.01 -3.57 6.03
N ALA A 35 -9.01 -4.44 6.21
CA ALA A 35 -9.94 -4.32 7.35
C ALA A 35 -9.16 -4.30 8.68
N MET A 36 -8.22 -5.22 8.86
CA MET A 36 -7.41 -5.28 10.09
C MET A 36 -6.47 -4.09 10.27
N ILE A 37 -5.83 -3.58 9.21
CA ILE A 37 -4.89 -2.48 9.34
C ILE A 37 -5.62 -1.19 9.73
N TRP A 38 -6.76 -0.91 9.11
CA TRP A 38 -7.55 0.30 9.37
C TRP A 38 -8.20 0.28 10.75
N THR A 39 -8.79 -0.85 11.16
CA THR A 39 -9.31 -1.00 12.53
C THR A 39 -8.19 -0.89 13.56
N GLY A 40 -7.03 -1.50 13.28
CA GLY A 40 -5.85 -1.38 14.14
C GLY A 40 -5.32 0.05 14.26
N GLN A 41 -5.26 0.81 13.15
CA GLN A 41 -4.82 2.21 13.15
C GLN A 41 -5.76 3.08 13.98
N GLY A 42 -7.08 2.91 13.80
CA GLY A 42 -8.08 3.67 14.57
C GLY A 42 -7.98 3.40 16.07
N ASN A 43 -7.82 2.14 16.46
CA ASN A 43 -7.58 1.78 17.86
C ASN A 43 -6.28 2.38 18.38
N PHE A 44 -5.19 2.32 17.60
CA PHE A 44 -3.89 2.87 17.99
C PHE A 44 -3.96 4.39 18.20
N LEU A 45 -4.64 5.13 17.30
CA LEU A 45 -4.88 6.55 17.48
C LEU A 45 -5.70 6.85 18.73
N THR A 46 -6.71 6.02 19.01
CA THR A 46 -7.59 6.19 20.17
C THR A 46 -6.87 5.99 21.49
N ILE A 47 -6.06 4.94 21.63
CA ILE A 47 -5.33 4.66 22.88
C ILE A 47 -4.16 5.63 23.13
N ASN A 48 -3.63 6.25 22.06
CA ASN A 48 -2.52 7.23 22.16
C ASN A 48 -3.00 8.69 22.09
N SER A 49 -4.32 8.92 22.17
CA SER A 49 -4.89 10.27 22.16
C SER A 49 -5.94 10.43 23.26
N ASP A 50 -6.16 11.67 23.64
CA ASP A 50 -7.22 12.10 24.56
C ASP A 50 -8.20 13.05 23.84
N SER A 51 -9.21 13.55 24.56
CA SER A 51 -10.24 14.44 24.01
C SER A 51 -9.70 15.75 23.43
N THR A 52 -8.53 16.21 23.85
CA THR A 52 -7.88 17.45 23.39
C THR A 52 -6.88 17.20 22.26
N THR A 53 -6.30 16.00 22.18
CA THR A 53 -5.23 15.66 21.23
C THR A 53 -5.70 14.83 20.03
N MET A 54 -6.87 14.18 20.11
CA MET A 54 -7.41 13.29 19.07
C MET A 54 -7.47 13.95 17.68
N SER A 55 -8.03 15.15 17.58
CA SER A 55 -8.19 15.84 16.28
C SER A 55 -6.84 16.17 15.66
N ARG A 56 -5.87 16.62 16.46
CA ARG A 56 -4.51 16.94 16.00
C ARG A 56 -3.78 15.68 15.53
N ASN A 57 -3.77 14.63 16.34
CA ASN A 57 -3.05 13.38 16.03
C ASN A 57 -3.67 12.70 14.80
N SER A 58 -5.00 12.66 14.70
CA SER A 58 -5.70 12.15 13.52
C SER A 58 -5.39 12.99 12.28
N GLY A 59 -5.37 14.32 12.41
CA GLY A 59 -5.00 15.22 11.31
C GLY A 59 -3.59 14.98 10.78
N ILE A 60 -2.60 14.82 11.68
CA ILE A 60 -1.21 14.50 11.31
C ILE A 60 -1.14 13.13 10.63
N PHE A 61 -1.81 12.12 11.17
CA PHE A 61 -1.88 10.78 10.58
C PHE A 61 -2.42 10.81 9.14
N TRP A 62 -3.55 11.49 8.92
CA TRP A 62 -4.14 11.61 7.58
C TRP A 62 -3.27 12.44 6.63
N ALA A 63 -2.63 13.51 7.11
CA ALA A 63 -1.70 14.29 6.30
C ALA A 63 -0.51 13.43 5.83
N MET A 64 0.10 12.65 6.73
CA MET A 64 1.17 11.72 6.39
C MET A 64 0.72 10.67 5.35
N LEU A 65 -0.48 10.11 5.52
CA LEU A 65 -1.06 9.19 4.55
C LEU A 65 -1.20 9.84 3.18
N GLN A 66 -1.77 11.04 3.08
CA GLN A 66 -1.94 11.73 1.80
C GLN A 66 -0.59 12.04 1.14
N CYS A 67 0.40 12.47 1.92
CA CYS A 67 1.76 12.69 1.42
C CYS A 67 2.41 11.38 0.91
N SER A 68 2.13 10.24 1.53
CA SER A 68 2.66 8.94 1.10
C SER A 68 2.21 8.55 -0.32
N LEU A 69 1.04 9.01 -0.76
CA LEU A 69 0.50 8.73 -2.09
C LEU A 69 1.23 9.49 -3.20
N ILE A 70 2.00 10.53 -2.90
CA ILE A 70 2.59 11.40 -3.92
C ILE A 70 3.72 10.67 -4.66
N TRP A 71 4.73 10.21 -3.92
CA TRP A 71 5.99 9.74 -4.52
C TRP A 71 5.82 8.44 -5.32
N GLY A 72 5.06 7.47 -4.79
CA GLY A 72 4.80 6.22 -5.48
C GLY A 72 4.05 6.41 -6.80
N ASN A 73 3.05 7.29 -6.81
CA ASN A 73 2.28 7.58 -8.03
C ASN A 73 3.10 8.35 -9.07
N ILE A 74 3.95 9.29 -8.66
CA ILE A 74 4.86 10.00 -9.58
C ILE A 74 5.83 9.00 -10.25
N PHE A 75 6.42 8.10 -9.46
CA PHE A 75 7.31 7.07 -9.98
C PHE A 75 6.63 6.18 -11.03
N VAL A 76 5.43 5.68 -10.72
CA VAL A 76 4.64 4.84 -11.63
C VAL A 76 4.24 5.62 -12.89
N TYR A 77 3.83 6.88 -12.74
CA TYR A 77 3.44 7.74 -13.87
C TYR A 77 4.55 7.88 -14.90
N PHE A 78 5.77 8.21 -14.47
CA PHE A 78 6.90 8.35 -15.39
C PHE A 78 7.31 7.02 -16.03
N GLN A 79 7.23 5.91 -15.29
CA GLN A 79 7.62 4.60 -15.82
C GLN A 79 6.62 4.05 -16.85
N PHE A 80 5.35 4.44 -16.78
CA PHE A 80 4.31 4.02 -17.73
C PHE A 80 3.99 5.07 -18.80
N GLN A 81 4.61 6.25 -18.76
CA GLN A 81 4.36 7.31 -19.73
C GLN A 81 4.72 6.86 -21.15
N GLY A 82 3.76 6.95 -22.08
CA GLY A 82 3.96 6.59 -23.49
C GLY A 82 4.01 5.08 -23.76
N GLN A 83 3.72 4.23 -22.77
CA GLN A 83 3.64 2.79 -22.92
C GLN A 83 2.18 2.35 -23.14
N GLU A 84 1.89 1.71 -24.27
CA GLU A 84 0.56 1.13 -24.52
C GLU A 84 0.38 -0.24 -23.83
N GLN A 85 1.49 -0.96 -23.61
CA GLN A 85 1.52 -2.22 -22.87
C GLN A 85 2.68 -2.23 -21.90
N ILE A 86 2.45 -2.77 -20.69
CA ILE A 86 3.49 -2.90 -19.67
C ILE A 86 4.36 -4.10 -20.03
N ASP A 87 5.54 -3.84 -20.57
CA ASP A 87 6.53 -4.86 -20.87
C ASP A 87 7.11 -5.50 -19.59
N ARG A 88 7.77 -6.65 -19.74
CA ARG A 88 8.32 -7.41 -18.61
C ARG A 88 9.34 -6.60 -17.81
N GLN A 89 10.20 -5.82 -18.48
CA GLN A 89 11.24 -5.04 -17.82
C GLN A 89 10.62 -3.90 -17.01
N SER A 90 9.69 -3.12 -17.59
CA SER A 90 8.97 -2.07 -16.86
C SER A 90 8.22 -2.63 -15.65
N ARG A 91 7.59 -3.81 -15.79
CA ARG A 91 6.90 -4.49 -14.69
C ARG A 91 7.84 -4.86 -13.55
N LEU A 92 8.97 -5.49 -13.87
CA LEU A 92 9.97 -5.87 -12.86
C LEU A 92 10.54 -4.65 -12.15
N THR A 93 10.82 -3.56 -12.88
CA THR A 93 11.29 -2.30 -12.30
C THR A 93 10.25 -1.71 -11.34
N VAL A 94 9.00 -1.52 -11.79
CA VAL A 94 7.97 -0.89 -10.96
C VAL A 94 7.63 -1.73 -9.74
N TYR A 95 7.15 -2.95 -9.95
CA TYR A 95 6.65 -3.77 -8.85
C TYR A 95 7.77 -4.33 -7.99
N GLY A 96 8.98 -4.49 -8.53
CA GLY A 96 10.16 -4.85 -7.75
C GLY A 96 10.59 -3.73 -6.82
N ALA A 97 10.65 -2.49 -7.31
CA ALA A 97 10.95 -1.32 -6.47
C ALA A 97 9.88 -1.11 -5.39
N LEU A 98 8.59 -1.17 -5.74
CA LEU A 98 7.49 -1.02 -4.79
C LEU A 98 7.48 -2.13 -3.72
N THR A 99 7.75 -3.38 -4.12
CA THR A 99 7.89 -4.50 -3.17
C THR A 99 9.07 -4.28 -2.22
N GLY A 100 10.23 -3.89 -2.75
CA GLY A 100 11.43 -3.63 -1.94
C GLY A 100 11.21 -2.54 -0.91
N ILE A 101 10.58 -1.43 -1.31
CA ILE A 101 10.21 -0.33 -0.41
C ILE A 101 9.17 -0.80 0.63
N GLY A 102 8.21 -1.63 0.25
CA GLY A 102 7.19 -2.15 1.17
C GLY A 102 7.70 -3.16 2.22
N ILE A 103 8.92 -3.68 2.06
CA ILE A 103 9.59 -4.55 3.05
C ILE A 103 10.41 -3.75 4.06
N LEU A 104 10.93 -2.58 3.66
CA LEU A 104 11.71 -1.68 4.51
C LEU A 104 10.81 -0.97 5.55
#